data_AF-A0A849EYY6-F1
#
_entry.id   AF-A0A849EYY6-F1
#
_cell.length_a   1.000
_cell.length_b   1.000
_cell.length_c   1.000
_cell.angle_alpha   90.00
_cell.angle_beta   90.00
_cell.angle_gamma   90.00
#
_symmetry.space_group_name_H-M   'P 1'
#
loop_
_entity.id
_entity.type
_entity.pdbx_description
1 polymer ?
#
loop_
_entity_poly.entity_id
_entity_poly.type
_entity_poly.pdbx_seq_one_letter_code
_entity_poly.pdbx_strand_id
1 'polypeptide(L)' 'MTTTDVQPIVSIEKEMKKSYLDYAMSVIIGRALPDVRDGLKPVHRRVLFAMRELKNDYNKPYKKSARI' A
#
# COMPACT_ATOMS: atom_id res chain seq x y z
N MET A 1 25.72 -19.97 -25.93
CA MET A 1 24.25 -19.80 -26.00
C MET A 1 23.90 -18.50 -25.29
N THR A 2 23.95 -17.38 -26.01
CA THR A 2 23.53 -16.06 -25.52
C THR A 2 22.03 -15.92 -25.78
N THR A 3 21.20 -16.10 -24.76
CA THR A 3 19.77 -15.81 -24.86
C THR A 3 19.59 -14.30 -24.94
N THR A 4 19.21 -13.82 -26.12
CA THR A 4 18.72 -12.46 -26.33
C THR A 4 17.37 -12.31 -25.66
N ASP A 5 17.36 -11.84 -24.41
CA ASP A 5 16.15 -11.31 -23.76
C ASP A 5 15.78 -9.98 -24.40
N VAL A 6 15.25 -10.04 -25.62
CA VAL A 6 14.64 -8.89 -26.29
C VAL A 6 13.31 -8.66 -25.59
N GLN A 7 13.27 -7.67 -24.69
CA GLN A 7 12.03 -7.08 -24.23
C GLN A 7 11.23 -6.69 -25.49
N PRO A 8 9.97 -7.15 -25.66
CA PRO A 8 9.20 -6.83 -26.85
C PRO A 8 9.13 -5.32 -27.02
N ILE A 9 9.22 -4.82 -28.27
CA ILE A 9 9.07 -3.40 -28.58
C ILE A 9 7.64 -2.99 -28.21
N VAL A 10 7.44 -2.49 -27.00
CA VAL A 10 6.12 -2.04 -26.53
C VAL A 10 5.89 -0.65 -27.07
N SER A 11 4.73 -0.44 -27.71
CA SER A 11 4.31 0.90 -28.11
C SER A 11 4.23 1.79 -26.86
N ILE A 12 4.94 2.92 -26.89
CA ILE A 12 4.99 3.88 -25.78
C ILE A 12 3.59 4.35 -25.37
N GLU A 13 2.68 4.52 -26.33
CA GLU A 13 1.30 4.93 -26.07
C GLU A 13 0.54 3.88 -25.25
N LYS A 14 0.73 2.60 -25.58
CA LYS A 14 0.09 1.48 -24.88
C LYS A 14 0.64 1.34 -23.47
N GLU A 15 1.96 1.47 -23.30
CA GLU A 15 2.61 1.35 -22.00
C GLU A 15 2.26 2.51 -21.06
N MET A 16 2.20 3.73 -21.59
CA MET A 16 1.80 4.93 -20.83
C MET A 16 0.37 4.82 -20.32
N LYS A 17 -0.59 4.39 -21.15
CA LYS A 17 -1.98 4.18 -20.73
C LYS A 17 -2.09 3.11 -19.65
N LYS A 18 -1.36 2.01 -19.80
CA LYS A 18 -1.34 0.90 -18.83
C LYS A 18 -0.75 1.35 -17.49
N SER A 19 0.44 1.94 -17.50
CA SER A 19 1.11 2.43 -16.29
C SER A 19 0.27 3.46 -15.55
N TYR A 20 -0.40 4.36 -16.28
CA TYR A 20 -1.32 5.33 -15.70
C TYR A 20 -2.51 4.65 -15.02
N LEU A 21 -3.14 3.69 -15.69
CA LEU A 21 -4.29 2.95 -15.16
C LEU A 21 -3.90 2.15 -13.90
N ASP A 22 -2.75 1.45 -13.94
CA ASP A 22 -2.26 0.63 -12.84
C ASP A 22 -1.95 1.50 -11.60
N TYR A 23 -1.31 2.65 -11.81
CA TYR A 23 -1.05 3.61 -10.73
C TYR A 23 -2.34 4.22 -10.18
N ALA A 24 -3.25 4.66 -11.05
CA ALA A 24 -4.53 5.26 -10.65
C ALA A 24 -5.37 4.26 -9.83
N MET A 25 -5.48 3.02 -10.28
CA MET A 25 -6.23 1.98 -9.59
C MET A 25 -5.60 1.64 -8.23
N SER A 26 -4.27 1.55 -8.17
CA SER A 26 -3.51 1.35 -6.92
C SER A 26 -3.73 2.49 -5.91
N VAL A 27 -3.76 3.74 -6.38
CA VAL A 27 -4.05 4.91 -5.53
C VAL A 27 -5.47 4.85 -4.98
N ILE A 28 -6.46 4.60 -5.83
CA ILE A 28 -7.88 4.62 -5.47
C ILE A 28 -8.17 3.55 -4.41
N ILE A 29 -7.74 2.31 -4.64
CA ILE A 29 -8.07 1.17 -3.78
C ILE A 29 -7.13 1.10 -2.56
N GLY A 30 -5.83 1.37 -2.76
CA GLY A 30 -4.81 1.07 -1.77
C GLY A 30 -4.41 2.23 -0.86
N ARG A 31 -4.82 3.47 -1.16
CA ARG A 31 -4.37 4.65 -0.40
C ARG A 31 -5.46 5.69 -0.16
N ALA A 32 -6.20 6.07 -1.19
CA ALA A 32 -7.00 7.29 -1.17
C ALA A 32 -8.37 7.09 -0.51
N LEU A 33 -9.12 6.06 -0.90
CA LEU A 33 -10.48 5.84 -0.40
C LEU A 33 -10.49 4.92 0.84
N PRO A 34 -11.24 5.29 1.90
CA PRO A 34 -11.47 4.40 3.03
C PRO A 34 -12.44 3.28 2.67
N ASP A 35 -12.34 2.15 3.37
CA ASP A 35 -13.32 1.06 3.26
C ASP A 35 -14.62 1.45 3.97
N VAL A 36 -15.77 1.09 3.40
CA VAL A 36 -17.09 1.44 3.95
C VAL A 36 -17.38 0.75 5.28
N ARG A 37 -16.76 -0.43 5.52
CA ARG A 37 -17.03 -1.25 6.71
C ARG A 37 -16.50 -0.64 7.99
N ASP A 38 -15.32 -0.01 7.92
CA ASP A 38 -14.62 0.54 9.08
C ASP A 38 -14.33 2.05 8.95
N GLY A 39 -14.49 2.64 7.77
CA GLY A 39 -14.14 4.02 7.49
C GLY A 39 -12.63 4.30 7.56
N LEU A 40 -11.79 3.27 7.65
CA LEU A 40 -10.35 3.44 7.89
C LEU A 40 -9.55 3.29 6.59
N LYS A 41 -8.58 4.21 6.43
CA LYS A 41 -7.54 4.07 5.42
C LYS A 41 -6.60 2.89 5.76
N PRO A 42 -5.98 2.24 4.76
CA PRO A 42 -5.07 1.11 4.98
C PRO A 42 -3.89 1.40 5.94
N VAL A 43 -3.46 2.66 6.05
CA VAL A 43 -2.42 3.08 7.02
C VAL A 43 -2.92 2.97 8.45
N HIS A 44 -4.12 3.49 8.75
CA HIS A 44 -4.68 3.44 10.10
C HIS A 44 -4.89 2.00 10.57
N ARG A 45 -5.38 1.13 9.68
CA ARG A 45 -5.58 -0.29 9.99
C ARG A 45 -4.27 -0.98 10.40
N ARG A 46 -3.16 -0.69 9.71
CA ARG A 46 -1.84 -1.23 10.04
C ARG A 46 -1.31 -0.69 11.37
N VAL A 47 -1.46 0.60 11.63
CA VAL A 47 -1.00 1.21 12.90
C VAL A 47 -1.77 0.63 14.09
N LEU A 48 -3.10 0.56 14.01
CA LEU A 48 -3.92 -0.02 15.07
C LEU A 48 -3.63 -1.51 15.29
N PHE A 49 -3.38 -2.26 14.21
CA PHE A 49 -2.98 -3.65 14.30
C PHE A 49 -1.62 -3.81 15.00
N ALA A 50 -0.60 -3.04 14.61
CA ALA A 50 0.71 -3.05 15.25
C ALA A 50 0.64 -2.66 16.73
N MET A 51 -0.16 -1.65 17.09
CA MET A 51 -0.41 -1.26 18.48
C MET A 51 -1.04 -2.40 19.29
N ARG A 52 -1.96 -3.17 18.68
CA ARG A 52 -2.58 -4.34 19.30
C ARG A 52 -1.57 -5.47 19.53
N GLU A 53 -0.73 -5.78 18.54
CA GLU A 53 0.34 -6.79 18.68
C GLU A 53 1.37 -6.40 19.75
N LEU A 54 1.70 -5.11 19.82
CA LEU A 54 2.60 -4.54 20.82
C LEU A 54 1.95 -4.42 22.22
N LYS A 55 0.69 -4.86 22.34
CA LYS A 55 -0.11 -4.88 23.57
C LYS A 55 -0.15 -3.50 24.24
N ASN A 56 -0.28 -2.43 23.46
CA ASN A 56 -0.32 -1.05 23.96
C ASN A 56 -1.76 -0.62 24.30
N ASP A 57 -2.33 -1.28 25.31
CA ASP A 57 -3.67 -0.97 25.79
C ASP A 57 -3.68 0.25 26.71
N TYR A 58 -4.85 0.87 26.87
CA TYR A 58 -5.03 2.07 27.68
C TYR A 58 -4.60 1.93 29.16
N ASN A 59 -4.51 0.71 29.67
CA ASN A 59 -4.14 0.41 31.06
C ASN A 59 -2.63 0.18 31.26
N LYS A 60 -1.80 0.36 30.22
CA LYS A 60 -0.36 0.09 30.27
C LYS A 60 0.48 1.37 30.20
N PRO A 61 1.75 1.30 30.65
CA PRO A 61 2.67 2.43 30.54
C PRO A 61 2.92 2.84 29.08
N TYR A 62 3.10 4.14 28.87
CA TYR A 62 3.38 4.71 27.55
C TYR A 62 4.68 4.14 26.94
N LYS A 63 4.63 3.89 25.63
CA LYS A 63 5.78 3.47 24.83
C LYS A 63 6.09 4.55 23.79
N LYS A 64 7.38 4.71 23.47
CA LYS A 64 7.83 5.72 22.49
C LYS A 64 7.28 5.40 21.10
N SER A 65 6.82 6.43 20.39
CA SER A 65 6.20 6.30 19.06
C SER A 65 7.12 5.67 18.02
N ALA A 66 8.43 5.91 18.10
CA ALA A 66 9.42 5.30 17.20
C ALA A 66 9.52 3.77 17.28
N ARG A 67 8.83 3.12 18.24
CA ARG A 67 8.76 1.66 18.39
C ARG A 67 7.59 1.02 17.64
N ILE A 68 6.67 1.83 17.10
CA ILE A 68 5.45 1.44 16.40
C ILE A 68 5.63 1.75 14.92
#